data_AF-A0A2T6ICT6-F1
#
_entry.id   AF-A0A2T6ICT6-F1
#
_cell.length_a   1.000
_cell.length_b   1.000
_cell.length_c   1.000
_cell.angle_alpha   90.00
_cell.angle_beta   90.00
_cell.angle_gamma   90.00
#
_symmetry.space_group_name_H-M   'P 1'
#
loop_
_entity.id
_entity.type
_entity.pdbx_description
1 polymer ?
#
loop_
_entity_poly.entity_id
_entity_poly.type
_entity_poly.pdbx_seq_one_letter_code
_entity_poly.pdbx_strand_id
1 'polypeptide(L)'
;MAMQLYVRLGVAALRKEANELEELLANKDLNVEQLVAERMATSLTPNPPDALLHQLRNHARGVHAKQATRRRERAATLRAQADMWEGRLASGDLTQQDPDESSSSRETAPQPASKSDTTQGRR
;
A
#
# COMPACT_ATOMS: atom_id res chain seq x y z
N MET A 1 -16.30 6.10 13.88
CA MET A 1 -16.96 6.22 12.54
C MET A 1 -16.02 6.68 11.42
N ALA A 2 -15.04 7.56 11.68
CA ALA A 2 -14.08 8.05 10.67
C ALA A 2 -13.18 6.94 10.07
N MET A 3 -12.78 5.94 10.87
CA MET A 3 -11.91 4.85 10.42
C MET A 3 -12.50 4.03 9.26
N GLN A 4 -13.78 3.69 9.33
CA GLN A 4 -14.44 2.93 8.25
C GLN A 4 -14.49 3.71 6.93
N LEU A 5 -14.64 5.04 6.99
CA LEU A 5 -14.60 5.91 5.81
C LEU A 5 -13.21 5.87 5.16
N TYR A 6 -12.15 6.01 5.96
CA TYR A 6 -10.77 5.95 5.46
C TYR A 6 -10.43 4.59 4.84
N VAL A 7 -10.85 3.48 5.46
CA VAL A 7 -10.63 2.15 4.89
C VAL A 7 -11.37 1.98 3.57
N ARG A 8 -12.62 2.46 3.45
CA ARG A 8 -13.37 2.43 2.17
C ARG A 8 -12.66 3.23 1.07
N LEU A 9 -12.13 4.40 1.40
CA LEU A 9 -11.33 5.20 0.46
C LEU A 9 -10.04 4.47 0.04
N GLY A 10 -9.35 3.84 1.00
CA GLY A 10 -8.16 3.04 0.74
C GLY A 10 -8.45 1.85 -0.18
N VAL A 11 -9.51 1.09 0.07
CA VAL A 11 -9.96 -0.02 -0.78
C VAL A 11 -10.26 0.46 -2.20
N ALA A 12 -10.96 1.59 -2.36
CA ALA A 12 -11.24 2.17 -3.67
C ALA A 12 -9.95 2.56 -4.41
N ALA A 13 -8.97 3.15 -3.71
CA ALA A 13 -7.67 3.51 -4.29
C ALA A 13 -6.88 2.28 -4.73
N LEU A 14 -6.81 1.23 -3.90
CA LEU A 14 -6.15 -0.04 -4.25
C LEU A 14 -6.76 -0.68 -5.50
N ARG A 15 -8.10 -0.69 -5.59
CA ARG A 15 -8.81 -1.22 -6.77
C ARG A 15 -8.54 -0.38 -8.03
N LYS A 16 -8.54 0.95 -7.90
CA LYS A 16 -8.21 1.86 -9.00
C LYS A 16 -6.81 1.58 -9.55
N GLU A 17 -5.80 1.52 -8.68
CA GLU A 17 -4.42 1.24 -9.09
C GLU A 17 -4.26 -0.14 -9.73
N ALA A 18 -4.94 -1.17 -9.20
CA ALA A 18 -4.94 -2.50 -9.79
C ALA A 18 -5.53 -2.49 -11.23
N ASN A 19 -6.62 -1.75 -11.44
CA ASN A 19 -7.25 -1.63 -12.75
C ASN A 19 -6.39 -0.82 -13.74
N GLU A 20 -5.76 0.27 -13.31
CA GLU A 20 -4.82 1.03 -14.14
C GLU A 20 -3.66 0.16 -14.63
N LEU A 21 -3.12 -0.72 -13.77
CA LEU A 21 -2.09 -1.67 -14.16
C LEU A 21 -2.56 -2.68 -15.20
N GLU A 22 -3.83 -3.11 -15.16
CA GLU A 22 -4.41 -4.01 -16.16
C GLU A 22 -4.75 -3.31 -17.47
N GLU A 23 -5.22 -2.07 -17.44
CA GLU A 23 -5.43 -1.28 -18.65
C GLU A 23 -4.10 -1.06 -19.40
N LEU A 24 -3.02 -0.80 -18.67
CA LEU A 24 -1.67 -0.72 -19.24
C LEU A 24 -1.22 -2.03 -19.87
N LEU A 25 -1.64 -3.18 -19.31
CA LEU A 25 -1.36 -4.50 -19.88
C LEU A 25 -2.21 -4.79 -21.12
N ALA A 26 -3.45 -4.32 -21.15
CA ALA A 26 -4.36 -4.48 -22.29
C ALA A 26 -3.86 -3.67 -23.50
N ASN A 27 -3.32 -2.48 -23.26
CA ASN A 27 -2.85 -1.56 -24.30
C ASN A 27 -1.38 -1.80 -24.70
N LYS A 28 -1.05 -3.04 -25.07
CA LYS A 28 0.31 -3.47 -25.44
C LYS A 28 0.94 -2.58 -26.51
N ASP A 29 0.22 -2.29 -27.58
CA ASP A 29 0.79 -1.58 -28.72
C ASP A 29 1.13 -0.12 -28.37
N LEU A 30 0.25 0.55 -27.62
CA LEU A 30 0.50 1.89 -27.10
C LEU A 30 1.75 1.92 -26.21
N ASN A 31 1.90 0.92 -25.34
CA ASN A 31 3.05 0.82 -24.44
C ASN A 31 4.37 0.60 -25.21
N VAL A 32 4.32 -0.24 -26.26
CA VAL A 32 5.47 -0.47 -27.15
C VAL A 32 5.86 0.82 -27.89
N GLU A 33 4.90 1.56 -28.43
CA GLU A 33 5.18 2.81 -29.15
C GLU A 33 5.72 3.90 -28.20
N GLN A 34 5.21 4.01 -26.96
CA GLN A 34 5.77 4.91 -25.94
C GLN A 34 7.24 4.61 -25.63
N LEU A 35 7.58 3.33 -25.39
CA LEU A 35 8.96 2.90 -25.14
C LEU A 35 9.89 3.19 -26.33
N VAL A 36 9.38 3.06 -27.56
CA VAL A 36 10.13 3.43 -28.77
C VAL A 36 10.35 4.93 -28.83
N ALA A 37 9.31 5.73 -28.59
CA ALA A 37 9.38 7.19 -28.60
C ALA A 37 10.35 7.73 -27.53
N GLU A 38 10.31 7.21 -26.31
CA GLU A 38 11.26 7.56 -25.23
C GLU A 38 12.71 7.28 -25.65
N ARG A 39 12.93 6.11 -26.27
CA ARG A 39 14.26 5.71 -26.73
C ARG A 39 14.75 6.58 -27.88
N MET A 40 13.86 6.99 -28.78
CA MET A 40 14.16 7.94 -29.86
C MET A 40 14.47 9.34 -29.33
N ALA A 41 13.71 9.83 -28.36
CA ALA A 41 13.96 11.12 -27.71
C ALA A 41 15.35 11.16 -27.06
N THR A 42 15.81 10.01 -26.54
CA THR A 42 17.14 9.87 -25.93
C THR A 42 18.26 9.71 -26.95
N SER A 43 18.00 9.14 -28.14
CA SER A 43 19.03 8.81 -29.13
C SER A 43 19.41 9.93 -30.10
N LEU A 44 18.82 11.14 -29.96
CA LEU A 44 19.10 12.35 -30.77
C LEU A 44 19.08 12.14 -32.30
N THR A 45 18.43 11.08 -32.78
CA THR A 45 18.37 10.72 -34.20
C THR A 45 17.00 11.15 -34.73
N PRO A 46 16.88 12.27 -35.45
CA PRO A 46 15.58 12.84 -35.82
C PRO A 46 14.79 11.95 -36.79
N ASN A 47 15.48 11.07 -37.51
CA ASN A 47 14.88 10.14 -38.45
C ASN A 47 15.66 8.81 -38.49
N PRO A 48 15.33 7.85 -37.61
CA PRO A 48 15.99 6.56 -37.59
C PRO A 48 15.63 5.72 -38.83
N PRO A 49 16.56 4.95 -39.40
CA PRO A 49 16.25 4.02 -40.48
C PRO A 49 15.30 2.90 -40.01
N ASP A 50 14.50 2.35 -40.92
CA ASP A 50 13.48 1.33 -40.62
C ASP A 50 14.03 0.11 -39.87
N ALA A 51 15.25 -0.33 -40.21
CA ALA A 51 15.92 -1.43 -39.51
C ALA A 51 16.13 -1.13 -38.02
N LEU A 52 16.47 0.12 -37.68
CA LEU A 52 16.61 0.56 -36.29
C LEU A 52 15.25 0.62 -35.61
N LEU A 53 14.20 1.14 -36.27
CA LEU A 53 12.84 1.14 -35.73
C LEU A 53 12.35 -0.28 -35.42
N HIS A 54 12.62 -1.25 -36.29
CA HIS A 54 12.31 -2.66 -36.05
C HIS A 54 13.04 -3.22 -34.81
N GLN A 55 14.33 -2.91 -34.65
CA GLN A 55 15.09 -3.31 -33.47
C GLN A 55 14.55 -2.67 -32.19
N LEU A 56 14.20 -1.38 -32.23
CA LEU A 56 13.63 -0.65 -31.10
C LEU A 56 12.28 -1.26 -30.68
N ARG A 57 11.39 -1.54 -31.64
CA ARG A 57 10.10 -2.22 -31.36
C ARG A 57 10.28 -3.61 -30.78
N ASN A 58 11.21 -4.41 -31.30
CA ASN A 58 11.48 -5.74 -30.77
C ASN A 58 12.01 -5.68 -29.33
N HIS A 59 12.90 -4.73 -29.05
CA HIS A 59 13.38 -4.47 -27.70
C HIS A 59 12.23 -4.04 -26.77
N ALA A 60 11.40 -3.07 -27.19
CA ALA A 60 10.26 -2.58 -26.43
C ALA A 60 9.25 -3.69 -26.12
N ARG A 61 8.96 -4.59 -27.08
CA ARG A 61 8.12 -5.79 -26.85
C ARG A 61 8.69 -6.70 -25.76
N GLY A 62 10.00 -6.93 -25.77
CA GLY A 62 10.69 -7.73 -24.75
C GLY A 62 10.65 -7.07 -23.38
N VAL A 63 10.86 -5.75 -23.30
CA VAL A 63 10.74 -4.97 -22.06
C VAL A 63 9.31 -5.00 -21.53
N HIS A 64 8.31 -4.76 -22.39
CA HIS A 64 6.90 -4.84 -22.04
C HIS A 64 6.55 -6.21 -21.47
N ALA A 65 6.96 -7.30 -22.11
CA ALA A 65 6.72 -8.66 -21.62
C ALA A 65 7.28 -8.89 -20.20
N LYS A 66 8.50 -8.41 -19.92
CA LYS A 66 9.12 -8.50 -18.58
C LYS A 66 8.42 -7.62 -17.55
N GLN A 67 7.97 -6.43 -17.93
CA GLN A 67 7.21 -5.55 -17.05
C GLN A 67 5.81 -6.10 -16.81
N ALA A 68 5.24 -6.82 -17.78
CA ALA A 68 3.88 -7.32 -17.72
C ALA A 68 3.68 -8.32 -16.58
N THR A 69 4.65 -9.20 -16.34
CA THR A 69 4.59 -10.13 -15.19
C THR A 69 4.56 -9.36 -13.87
N ARG A 70 5.48 -8.40 -13.69
CA ARG A 70 5.55 -7.56 -12.48
C ARG A 70 4.27 -6.75 -12.27
N ARG A 71 3.67 -6.20 -13.33
CA ARG A 71 2.40 -5.45 -13.26
C ARG A 71 1.25 -6.37 -12.85
N ARG A 72 1.17 -7.59 -13.38
CA ARG A 72 0.16 -8.59 -12.97
C ARG A 72 0.30 -8.98 -11.50
N GLU A 73 1.52 -9.28 -11.06
CA GLU A 73 1.81 -9.61 -9.66
C GLU A 73 1.42 -8.46 -8.72
N ARG A 74 1.76 -7.22 -9.09
CA ARG A 74 1.38 -6.03 -8.33
C ARG A 74 -0.14 -5.83 -8.30
N ALA A 75 -0.83 -5.93 -9.43
CA ALA A 75 -2.29 -5.83 -9.50
C ALA A 75 -2.97 -6.89 -8.63
N ALA A 76 -2.50 -8.14 -8.68
CA ALA A 76 -3.00 -9.22 -7.83
C ALA A 76 -2.79 -8.93 -6.33
N THR A 77 -1.61 -8.40 -5.97
CA THR A 77 -1.30 -8.00 -4.59
C THR A 77 -2.22 -6.88 -4.09
N LEU A 78 -2.44 -5.85 -4.92
CA LEU A 78 -3.34 -4.75 -4.59
C LEU A 78 -4.78 -5.22 -4.39
N ARG A 79 -5.25 -6.16 -5.22
CA ARG A 79 -6.58 -6.77 -5.05
C ARG A 79 -6.69 -7.58 -3.77
N ALA A 80 -5.72 -8.43 -3.48
CA ALA A 80 -5.71 -9.20 -2.24
C ALA A 80 -5.74 -8.30 -1.00
N GLN A 81 -5.02 -7.16 -1.03
CA GLN A 81 -5.09 -6.17 0.05
C GLN A 81 -6.47 -5.52 0.15
N ALA A 82 -7.07 -5.14 -0.99
CA ALA A 82 -8.42 -4.58 -1.02
C ALA A 82 -9.44 -5.56 -0.42
N ASP A 83 -9.38 -6.85 -0.81
CA ASP A 83 -10.29 -7.88 -0.34
C ASP A 83 -10.11 -8.17 1.16
N MET A 84 -8.86 -8.16 1.65
CA MET A 84 -8.57 -8.27 3.08
C MET A 84 -9.23 -7.13 3.88
N TRP A 85 -9.08 -5.89 3.43
CA TRP A 85 -9.66 -4.72 4.11
C TRP A 85 -11.18 -4.68 4.01
N GLU A 86 -11.76 -5.09 2.89
CA GLU A 86 -13.21 -5.23 2.71
C GLU A 86 -13.78 -6.32 3.63
N GLY A 87 -13.06 -7.44 3.81
CA GLY A 87 -13.40 -8.47 4.78
C GLY A 87 -13.43 -7.95 6.22
N ARG A 88 -12.45 -7.14 6.63
CA ARG A 88 -12.41 -6.50 7.96
C ARG A 88 -13.52 -5.47 8.16
N LEU A 89 -13.91 -4.76 7.10
CA LEU A 89 -15.07 -3.87 7.11
C LEU A 89 -16.37 -4.65 7.33
N ALA A 90 -16.53 -5.78 6.62
CA ALA A 90 -17.73 -6.61 6.69
C ALA A 90 -17.88 -7.34 8.05
N SER A 91 -16.77 -7.74 8.68
CA SER A 91 -16.79 -8.40 9.98
C SER A 91 -17.00 -7.45 11.17
N GLY A 92 -16.98 -6.13 10.95
CA GLY A 92 -17.06 -5.15 12.04
C GLY A 92 -15.80 -5.06 12.92
N ASP A 93 -14.69 -5.65 12.48
CA ASP A 93 -13.40 -5.66 13.20
C ASP A 93 -12.85 -4.24 13.41
N LEU A 94 -13.22 -3.32 12.52
CA LEU A 94 -12.82 -1.90 12.57
C LEU A 94 -13.59 -1.03 13.57
N THR A 95 -14.56 -1.60 14.28
CA THR A 95 -15.39 -0.88 15.28
C THR A 95 -14.86 -1.04 16.71
N GLN A 96 -13.94 -1.98 16.97
CA GLN A 96 -13.39 -2.25 18.30
C GLN A 96 -12.16 -1.41 18.68
N GLN A 97 -11.63 -0.60 17.76
CA GLN A 97 -10.37 0.14 17.94
C GLN A 97 -10.52 1.63 18.32
N ASP A 98 -11.69 2.09 18.76
CA ASP A 98 -11.80 3.39 19.44
C ASP A 98 -11.73 3.16 20.98
N PRO A 99 -10.55 3.19 21.63
CA PRO A 99 -10.44 3.28 23.08
C PRO A 99 -10.36 4.75 23.49
N ASP A 100 -11.44 5.51 23.30
CA ASP A 100 -11.61 6.78 24.00
C ASP A 100 -12.85 6.66 24.87
N GLU A 101 -12.67 6.91 26.18
CA GLU A 101 -13.68 6.94 27.26
C GLU A 101 -13.97 5.61 28.00
N SER A 102 -13.03 5.19 28.87
CA SER A 102 -13.39 4.67 30.20
C SER A 102 -12.33 5.04 31.24
N SER A 103 -12.66 6.09 31.99
CA SER A 103 -12.13 6.54 33.29
C SER A 103 -10.67 6.99 33.40
N SER A 104 -10.52 8.29 33.17
CA SER A 104 -9.86 9.15 34.15
C SER A 104 -10.51 8.96 35.53
N SER A 105 -9.76 8.41 36.49
CA SER A 105 -9.98 8.66 37.92
C SER A 105 -8.62 8.72 38.59
N ARG A 106 -8.12 9.94 38.66
CA ARG A 106 -7.03 10.36 39.54
C ARG A 106 -7.57 10.42 40.97
N GLU A 107 -7.22 9.44 41.81
CA GLU A 107 -7.18 9.52 43.28
C GLU A 107 -6.62 8.17 43.76
N THR A 108 -5.57 8.02 44.58
CA THR A 108 -4.93 8.88 45.58
C THR A 108 -3.54 8.28 45.86
N ALA A 109 -2.56 9.10 46.19
CA ALA A 109 -1.18 8.67 46.49
C ALA A 109 -1.08 7.71 47.71
N PRO A 110 -0.09 6.80 47.77
CA PRO A 110 0.36 6.27 49.04
C PRO A 110 1.40 7.21 49.66
N GLN A 111 1.06 7.81 50.81
CA GLN A 111 2.01 8.52 51.68
C GLN A 111 3.16 7.59 52.12
N PRO A 112 4.39 8.11 52.28
CA PRO A 112 5.44 7.41 53.01
C PRO A 112 5.17 7.51 54.52
N ALA A 113 4.80 6.39 55.14
CA ALA A 113 4.73 6.29 56.60
C ALA A 113 6.13 6.00 57.16
N SER A 114 6.88 7.08 57.45
CA SER A 114 7.93 7.06 58.47
C SER A 114 7.30 7.23 59.84
N LYS A 115 7.60 6.29 60.76
CA LYS A 115 7.75 6.40 62.23
C LYS A 115 7.89 4.97 62.77
N SER A 116 9.10 4.52 63.06
CA SER A 116 9.78 4.67 64.36
C SER A 116 9.10 3.88 65.49
N ASP A 117 9.71 2.71 65.76
CA ASP A 117 10.19 2.24 67.07
C ASP A 117 9.22 2.17 68.26
N THR A 118 9.10 0.97 68.86
CA THR A 118 9.19 0.72 70.33
C THR A 118 8.78 -0.72 70.68
N THR A 119 9.80 -1.55 70.94
CA THR A 119 10.05 -2.30 72.18
C THR A 119 9.10 -3.41 72.71
N GLN A 120 9.78 -4.52 73.09
CA GLN A 120 9.52 -5.48 74.18
C GLN A 120 8.73 -6.78 73.92
N GLY A 121 9.47 -7.89 73.95
CA GLY A 121 9.47 -8.73 75.16
C GLY A 121 9.00 -10.19 75.06
N ARG A 122 9.97 -11.10 75.26
CA ARG A 122 9.92 -12.25 76.21
C ARG A 122 9.08 -13.49 75.82
N ARG A 123 9.77 -14.57 75.44
CA ARG A 123 10.10 -15.72 76.32
C ARG A 123 11.08 -16.66 75.63
#